data_AF-A0A3D5XB83-F1
#
_entry.id   AF-A0A3D5XB83-F1
#
_cell.length_a   1.000
_cell.length_b   1.000
_cell.length_c   1.000
_cell.angle_alpha   90.00
_cell.angle_beta   90.00
_cell.angle_gamma   90.00
#
_symmetry.space_group_name_H-M   'P 1'
#
loop_
_entity.id
_entity.type
_entity.pdbx_description
1 polymer ?
#
loop_
_entity_poly.entity_id
_entity_poly.type
_entity_poly.pdbx_seq_one_letter_code
_entity_poly.pdbx_strand_id
1 'polypeptide(L)'
;LLISMDITKMAQMSCNPAMGGVGKGQILREIDALGGYSAIITDKSSIQFRMLNRSKGPAMWSPRAQCDRMVFSQAWRDTLETIPNLYLWQDKVVSILHKGDKVTGVKT
;
A
#
# COMPACT_ATOMS: atom_id res chain seq x y z
N LEU A 1 9.53 1.51 13.46
CA LEU A 1 9.43 0.05 13.65
C LEU A 1 8.08 -0.42 13.12
N LEU A 2 8.09 -1.31 12.12
CA LEU A 2 6.89 -1.94 11.56
C LEU A 2 6.90 -3.42 11.96
N ILE A 3 5.93 -3.80 12.78
CA ILE A 3 5.77 -5.17 13.28
C ILE A 3 4.68 -5.86 12.45
N SER A 4 4.99 -7.02 11.88
CA SER A 4 4.04 -7.85 11.12
C SER A 4 4.14 -9.31 11.55
N MET A 5 3.02 -10.02 11.57
CA MET A 5 3.01 -11.46 11.89
C MET A 5 3.74 -12.30 10.84
N ASP A 6 3.78 -11.82 9.60
CA ASP A 6 4.38 -12.53 8.47
C ASP A 6 4.92 -11.50 7.47
N ILE A 7 6.25 -11.41 7.38
CA ILE A 7 6.92 -10.46 6.46
C ILE A 7 6.74 -10.92 5.01
N THR A 8 6.56 -12.22 4.76
CA THR A 8 6.38 -12.75 3.40
C THR A 8 5.04 -12.35 2.77
N LYS A 9 4.06 -11.94 3.58
CA LYS A 9 2.73 -11.50 3.16
C LYS A 9 2.55 -9.98 3.19
N MET A 10 3.63 -9.21 3.25
CA MET A 10 3.54 -7.75 3.17
C MET A 10 2.86 -7.31 1.88
N ALA A 11 1.92 -6.37 2.02
CA ALA A 11 1.16 -5.77 0.92
C ALA A 11 0.45 -6.79 -0.01
N GLN A 12 0.08 -7.96 0.52
CA GLN A 12 -0.62 -8.98 -0.25
C GLN A 12 -2.00 -8.47 -0.74
N MET A 13 -2.23 -8.57 -2.05
CA MET A 13 -3.53 -8.28 -2.68
C MET A 13 -4.54 -9.40 -2.38
N SER A 14 -5.24 -9.31 -1.26
CA SER A 14 -6.14 -10.36 -0.74
C SER A 14 -7.39 -10.61 -1.58
N CYS A 15 -7.88 -9.59 -2.29
CA CYS A 15 -9.08 -9.68 -3.11
C CYS A 15 -8.73 -9.65 -4.61
N ASN A 16 -9.03 -8.54 -5.29
CA ASN A 16 -8.77 -8.36 -6.71
C ASN A 16 -7.33 -7.86 -6.93
N PRO A 17 -6.56 -8.42 -7.89
CA PRO A 17 -5.24 -7.91 -8.26
C PRO A 17 -5.35 -6.58 -9.06
N ALA A 18 -5.93 -5.56 -8.44
CA ALA A 18 -6.25 -4.30 -9.08
C ALA A 18 -6.05 -3.12 -8.12
N MET A 19 -5.45 -2.04 -8.64
CA MET A 19 -5.30 -0.76 -7.95
C MET A 19 -6.07 0.33 -8.68
N GLY A 20 -6.60 1.29 -7.93
CA GLY A 20 -7.42 2.37 -8.47
C GLY A 20 -8.86 1.94 -8.82
N GLY A 21 -9.45 2.59 -9.81
CA GLY A 21 -10.89 2.54 -10.09
C GLY A 21 -11.61 3.82 -9.66
N VAL A 22 -12.94 3.89 -9.80
CA VAL A 22 -13.71 5.10 -9.45
C VAL A 22 -13.51 5.45 -7.97
N GLY A 23 -13.13 6.69 -7.68
CA GLY A 23 -12.77 7.19 -6.35
C GLY A 23 -11.39 6.72 -5.87
N LYS A 24 -11.11 5.41 -5.99
CA LYS A 24 -9.85 4.80 -5.58
C LYS A 24 -8.65 5.31 -6.39
N GLY A 25 -8.84 5.59 -7.67
CA GLY A 25 -7.80 6.09 -8.57
C GLY A 25 -7.39 7.52 -8.24
N GLN A 26 -8.32 8.35 -7.79
CA GLN A 26 -8.06 9.69 -7.28
C GLN A 26 -7.25 9.63 -5.98
N ILE A 27 -7.72 8.85 -5.01
CA ILE A 27 -7.00 8.63 -3.73
C ILE A 27 -5.58 8.11 -4.00
N LEU A 28 -5.42 7.19 -4.95
CA LEU A 28 -4.09 6.67 -5.30
C LEU A 28 -3.16 7.78 -5.81
N ARG A 29 -3.68 8.74 -6.58
CA ARG A 29 -2.92 9.89 -7.10
C ARG A 29 -2.68 10.96 -6.03
N GLU A 30 -3.60 11.12 -5.08
CA GLU A 30 -3.41 11.99 -3.92
C GLU A 30 -2.31 11.46 -3.00
N ILE A 31 -2.30 10.15 -2.73
CA ILE A 31 -1.23 9.48 -1.97
C ILE A 31 0.12 9.70 -2.66
N ASP A 32 0.18 9.53 -3.98
CA ASP A 32 1.38 9.78 -4.78
C ASP A 32 1.87 11.23 -4.66
N ALA A 33 0.97 12.20 -4.79
CA ALA A 33 1.29 13.62 -4.66
C ALA A 33 1.80 14.00 -3.26
N LEU A 34 1.37 13.28 -2.21
CA LEU A 34 1.86 13.44 -0.84
C LEU A 34 3.18 12.70 -0.56
N GLY A 35 3.77 12.05 -1.56
CA GLY A 35 5.03 11.30 -1.43
C GLY A 35 4.85 9.85 -0.98
N GLY A 36 3.64 9.30 -1.06
CA GLY A 36 3.36 7.89 -0.76
C GLY A 36 3.70 6.97 -1.93
N TYR A 37 4.01 5.71 -1.62
CA TYR A 37 4.56 4.77 -2.61
C TYR A 37 3.49 4.01 -3.43
N SER A 38 2.22 4.04 -3.04
CA SER A 38 1.20 3.14 -3.60
C SER A 38 1.05 3.23 -5.13
N ALA A 39 1.13 4.43 -5.71
CA ALA A 39 1.08 4.59 -7.17
C ALA A 39 2.35 4.07 -7.85
N ILE A 40 3.53 4.38 -7.29
CA ILE A 40 4.83 3.90 -7.79
C ILE A 40 4.89 2.37 -7.79
N ILE A 41 4.44 1.72 -6.71
CA ILE A 41 4.39 0.25 -6.64
C ILE A 41 3.37 -0.34 -7.61
N THR A 42 2.22 0.34 -7.76
CA THR A 42 1.24 -0.02 -8.78
C THR A 42 1.89 -0.02 -10.15
N ASP A 43 2.62 1.04 -10.51
CA ASP A 43 3.25 1.18 -11.82
C ASP A 43 4.29 0.09 -12.09
N LYS A 44 5.13 -0.25 -11.10
CA LYS A 44 6.13 -1.33 -11.22
C LYS A 44 5.56 -2.72 -11.45
N SER A 45 4.31 -2.96 -11.01
CA SER A 45 3.68 -4.28 -11.03
C SER A 45 2.54 -4.39 -12.03
N SER A 46 2.27 -3.34 -12.79
CA SER A 46 1.09 -3.28 -13.65
C SER A 46 1.22 -4.11 -14.92
N ILE A 47 0.20 -4.91 -15.18
CA ILE A 47 0.03 -5.71 -16.40
C ILE A 47 -0.85 -4.94 -17.39
N GLN A 48 -1.89 -4.25 -16.90
CA GLN A 48 -2.84 -3.52 -17.74
C GLN A 48 -3.29 -2.25 -17.06
N PHE A 49 -3.31 -1.14 -17.82
CA PHE A 49 -3.89 0.12 -17.38
C PHE A 49 -5.15 0.48 -18.17
N ARG A 50 -6.11 1.10 -17.48
CA ARG A 50 -7.29 1.69 -18.10
C ARG A 50 -7.70 2.97 -17.38
N MET A 51 -7.98 4.01 -18.16
CA MET A 51 -8.71 5.18 -17.68
C MET A 51 -10.21 4.89 -17.74
N LEU A 52 -10.88 4.87 -16.58
CA LEU A 52 -12.32 4.70 -16.50
C LEU A 52 -13.04 6.03 -16.78
N ASN A 53 -14.28 5.95 -17.27
CA ASN A 53 -15.17 7.09 -17.53
C ASN A 53 -14.60 8.15 -18.48
N ARG A 54 -13.74 7.76 -19.43
CA ARG A 54 -13.08 8.69 -20.36
C ARG A 54 -14.07 9.59 -21.14
N SER A 55 -15.28 9.11 -21.40
CA SER A 55 -16.35 9.86 -22.07
C SER A 55 -17.09 10.89 -21.21
N LYS A 56 -16.94 10.87 -19.87
CA LYS A 56 -17.71 11.72 -18.92
C LYS A 56 -16.97 12.98 -18.46
N GLY A 57 -15.77 13.23 -18.99
CA GLY A 57 -14.94 14.40 -18.69
C GLY A 57 -13.99 14.25 -17.49
N PRO A 58 -13.01 15.17 -17.33
CA PRO A 58 -11.87 15.01 -16.43
C PRO A 58 -12.21 14.74 -14.97
N ALA A 59 -13.24 15.40 -14.44
CA ALA A 59 -13.68 15.21 -13.05
C ALA A 59 -14.12 13.77 -12.75
N MET A 60 -14.57 13.02 -13.76
CA MET A 60 -15.02 11.64 -13.63
C MET A 60 -13.95 10.60 -13.99
N TRP A 61 -12.84 11.03 -14.58
CA TRP A 61 -11.75 10.15 -15.01
C TRP A 61 -11.09 9.49 -13.81
N SER A 62 -10.94 8.17 -13.86
CA SER A 62 -10.35 7.42 -12.74
C SER A 62 -9.36 6.38 -13.27
N PRO A 63 -8.06 6.46 -12.93
CA PRO A 63 -7.08 5.46 -13.34
C PRO A 63 -7.33 4.14 -12.62
N ARG A 64 -7.15 3.04 -13.34
CA ARG A 64 -7.22 1.68 -12.80
C ARG A 64 -6.13 0.82 -13.44
N ALA A 65 -5.43 0.06 -12.61
CA ALA A 65 -4.44 -0.91 -13.04
C ALA A 65 -4.85 -2.33 -12.62
N GLN A 66 -4.56 -3.32 -13.46
CA GLN A 66 -4.39 -4.71 -13.06
C GLN A 66 -2.91 -4.94 -12.78
N CYS A 67 -2.58 -5.59 -11.67
CA CYS A 67 -1.21 -5.80 -11.24
C CYS A 67 -0.90 -7.28 -11.09
N ASP A 68 0.35 -7.67 -11.36
CA ASP A 68 0.86 -8.97 -10.94
C ASP A 68 0.99 -9.00 -9.41
N ARG A 69 0.35 -9.97 -8.77
CA ARG A 69 0.32 -10.08 -7.30
C ARG A 69 1.71 -10.29 -6.70
N MET A 70 2.54 -11.10 -7.35
CA MET A 70 3.87 -11.43 -6.84
C MET A 70 4.80 -10.23 -7.01
N VAL A 71 4.78 -9.59 -8.18
CA VAL A 71 5.58 -8.39 -8.42
C VAL A 71 5.15 -7.24 -7.51
N PHE A 72 3.84 -7.05 -7.26
CA PHE A 72 3.35 -6.00 -6.37
C PHE A 72 3.84 -6.19 -4.93
N SER A 73 3.69 -7.40 -4.37
CA SER A 73 4.17 -7.69 -3.00
C SER A 73 5.69 -7.57 -2.90
N GLN A 74 6.44 -8.07 -3.90
CA GLN A 74 7.89 -7.97 -3.91
C GLN A 74 8.35 -6.51 -3.98
N ALA A 75 7.78 -5.71 -4.88
CA ALA A 75 8.13 -4.31 -5.02
C ALA A 75 7.84 -3.49 -3.74
N TRP A 76 6.77 -3.81 -3.01
CA TRP A 76 6.51 -3.24 -1.70
C TRP A 76 7.59 -3.61 -0.69
N ARG A 77 7.96 -4.88 -0.62
CA ARG A 77 9.01 -5.36 0.29
C ARG A 77 10.34 -4.65 0.02
N ASP A 78 10.79 -4.65 -1.23
CA ASP A 78 12.04 -3.99 -1.64
C ASP A 78 12.04 -2.50 -1.26
N THR A 79 10.88 -1.85 -1.39
CA THR A 79 10.73 -0.44 -1.05
C THR A 79 10.76 -0.23 0.46
N LEU A 80 10.08 -1.05 1.26
CA LEU A 80 10.09 -0.92 2.72
C LEU A 80 11.46 -1.20 3.31
N GLU A 81 12.20 -2.18 2.79
CA GLU A 81 13.55 -2.54 3.27
C GLU A 81 14.59 -1.45 2.99
N THR A 82 14.31 -0.50 2.08
CA THR A 82 15.23 0.58 1.71
C THR A 82 14.93 1.93 2.36
N ILE A 83 13.81 2.07 3.08
CA ILE A 83 13.42 3.33 3.72
C ILE A 83 14.30 3.59 4.96
N PRO A 84 15.02 4.72 5.02
CA PRO A 84 15.81 5.08 6.21
C PRO A 84 14.95 5.18 7.47
N ASN A 85 15.47 4.71 8.61
CA ASN A 85 14.79 4.68 9.91
C ASN A 85 13.54 3.78 9.98
N LEU A 86 13.24 3.01 8.94
CA LEU A 86 12.23 1.97 8.97
C LEU A 86 12.88 0.62 9.30
N TYR A 87 12.43 0.01 10.39
CA TYR A 87 12.88 -1.31 10.82
C TYR A 87 11.70 -2.27 10.73
N LEU A 88 11.89 -3.40 10.05
CA LEU A 88 10.89 -4.46 9.93
C LEU A 88 11.14 -5.51 11.02
N TRP A 89 10.09 -5.95 11.69
CA TRP A 89 10.17 -6.97 12.74
C TRP A 89 9.05 -7.99 12.59
N GLN A 90 9.39 -9.27 12.54
CA GLN A 90 8.39 -10.33 12.43
C GLN A 90 7.98 -10.80 13.81
N ASP A 91 6.81 -10.38 14.27
CA ASP A 91 6.24 -10.83 15.53
C ASP A 91 4.74 -10.49 15.59
N LYS A 92 4.04 -11.00 16.60
CA LYS A 92 2.63 -10.71 16.84
C LYS A 92 2.48 -9.77 18.02
N VAL A 93 2.01 -8.55 17.80
CA VAL A 93 1.64 -7.66 18.92
C VAL A 93 0.43 -8.24 19.68
N VAL A 94 0.62 -8.56 20.97
CA VAL A 94 -0.42 -9.13 21.84
C VAL A 94 -1.03 -8.11 22.79
N SER A 95 -0.33 -7.00 23.10
CA SER A 95 -0.92 -5.90 23.89
C SER A 95 -0.29 -4.54 23.59
N ILE A 96 -1.05 -3.48 23.86
CA ILE A 96 -0.58 -2.09 23.84
C ILE A 96 -0.26 -1.68 25.29
N LEU A 97 0.93 -1.13 25.51
CA LEU A 97 1.35 -0.60 26.80
C LEU A 97 0.97 0.87 26.89
N HIS A 98 0.38 1.31 28.00
CA HIS A 98 -0.03 2.69 28.21
C HIS A 98 0.21 3.14 29.66
N LYS A 99 0.32 4.46 29.86
CA LYS A 99 0.37 5.13 31.16
C LYS A 99 -0.67 6.24 31.16
N GLY A 100 -1.77 6.05 31.90
CA GLY A 100 -2.97 6.89 31.76
C GLY A 100 -3.48 6.84 30.31
N ASP A 101 -3.67 8.00 29.71
CA ASP A 101 -4.17 8.17 28.34
C ASP A 101 -3.07 8.17 27.26
N LYS A 102 -1.81 7.88 27.63
CA LYS A 102 -0.67 7.90 26.70
C LYS A 102 -0.14 6.50 26.40
N VAL A 103 -0.10 6.14 25.11
CA VAL A 103 0.58 4.92 24.62
C VAL A 103 2.09 5.05 24.82
N THR A 104 2.72 4.02 25.40
CA THR A 104 4.16 3.99 25.69
C THR A 104 4.90 2.86 25.00
N GLY A 105 4.20 1.90 24.39
CA GLY A 105 4.83 0.80 23.67
C GLY A 105 3.87 -0.33 23.33
N VAL A 106 4.43 -1.46 22.92
CA VAL A 106 3.71 -2.69 22.59
C VAL A 106 4.43 -3.88 23.20
N LYS A 107 3.66 -4.93 23.53
CA LYS A 107 4.19 -6.25 23.86
C LYS A 107 3.93 -7.17 22.67
N THR A 108 4.98 -7.82 22.19
CA THR A 108 4.88 -8.92 21.23
C THR A 108 4.90 -10.27 21.95
#